data_AF-A0A662F150-F1
#
_entry.id   AF-A0A662F150-F1
#
_cell.length_a   1.000
_cell.length_b   1.000
_cell.length_c   1.000
_cell.angle_alpha   90.00
_cell.angle_beta   90.00
_cell.angle_gamma   90.00
#
_symmetry.space_group_name_H-M   'P 1'
#
loop_
_entity.id
_entity.type
_entity.pdbx_description
1 polymer ?
#
loop_
_entity_poly.entity_id
_entity_poly.type
_entity_poly.pdbx_seq_one_letter_code
_entity_poly.pdbx_strand_id
1 'polypeptide(L)' 'MEYRRITVDPERMGGVPCIRGLRIPVATIVAMVADGMSEEEILHAYPDLEPGDIKEALQYAAEAVNERELPLVKSG' A
#
# COMPACT_ATOMS: atom_id res chain seq x y z
N MET A 1 -8.21 -10.43 7.11
CA MET A 1 -9.33 -9.50 6.81
C MET A 1 -9.60 -9.51 5.31
N GLU A 2 -10.78 -9.11 4.86
CA GLU A 2 -11.05 -8.90 3.43
C GLU A 2 -10.81 -7.41 3.10
N TYR A 3 -9.88 -7.14 2.18
CA TYR A 3 -9.61 -5.79 1.69
C TYR A 3 -10.52 -5.49 0.49
N ARG A 4 -11.21 -4.35 0.50
CA ARG A 4 -12.14 -3.98 -0.60
C ARG A 4 -11.49 -3.09 -1.65
N ARG A 5 -10.37 -2.47 -1.31
CA ARG A 5 -9.61 -1.51 -2.09
C ARG A 5 -8.21 -2.02 -2.45
N ILE A 6 -7.80 -3.18 -1.95
CA ILE A 6 -6.56 -3.85 -2.38
C ILE A 6 -6.91 -5.08 -3.21
N THR A 7 -6.26 -5.22 -4.36
CA THR A 7 -6.39 -6.38 -5.25
C THR A 7 -5.05 -7.08 -5.38
N VAL A 8 -5.07 -8.41 -5.24
CA VAL A 8 -3.94 -9.29 -5.48
C VAL A 8 -4.35 -10.27 -6.56
N ASP A 9 -3.77 -10.12 -7.75
CA ASP A 9 -4.11 -10.94 -8.92
C ASP A 9 -2.81 -11.47 -9.54
N PRO A 10 -2.53 -12.78 -9.50
CA PRO A 10 -1.31 -13.36 -10.06
C PRO A 10 -1.10 -13.08 -11.55
N GLU A 11 -2.19 -12.90 -12.31
CA GLU A 11 -2.15 -12.61 -13.75
C GLU A 11 -1.87 -11.12 -14.04
N ARG A 12 -1.93 -10.26 -13.02
CA ARG A 12 -1.71 -8.82 -13.13
C ARG A 12 -0.58 -8.37 -12.20
N MET A 13 0.41 -7.67 -12.73
CA MET A 13 1.54 -7.17 -11.92
C MET A 13 2.28 -8.28 -11.15
N GLY A 14 2.17 -9.55 -11.59
CA GLY A 14 2.81 -10.69 -10.95
C GLY A 14 2.32 -10.97 -9.52
N GLY A 15 1.07 -10.64 -9.19
CA GLY A 15 0.52 -10.85 -7.85
C GLY A 15 0.96 -9.81 -6.82
N VAL A 16 1.55 -8.69 -7.24
CA VAL A 16 1.84 -7.57 -6.34
C VAL A 16 0.53 -6.94 -5.84
N PRO A 17 0.36 -6.72 -4.53
CA PRO A 17 -0.82 -6.02 -4.00
C PRO A 17 -0.92 -4.60 -4.56
N CYS A 18 -2.03 -4.32 -5.24
CA CYS A 18 -2.30 -3.03 -5.90
C CYS A 18 -3.61 -2.43 -5.41
N ILE A 19 -3.77 -1.11 -5.58
CA ILE A 19 -5.03 -0.42 -5.34
C ILE A 19 -6.10 -0.90 -6.34
N ARG A 20 -7.36 -0.99 -5.88
CA ARG A 20 -8.50 -1.57 -6.59
C ARG A 20 -8.65 -1.07 -8.02
N GLY A 21 -8.51 -1.98 -8.98
CA GLY A 21 -8.67 -1.65 -10.40
C GLY A 21 -7.52 -0.82 -10.99
N LEU A 22 -6.57 -0.37 -10.18
CA LEU A 22 -5.42 0.43 -10.58
C LEU A 22 -4.16 -0.45 -10.61
N ARG A 23 -3.15 -0.02 -11.37
CA ARG A 23 -1.81 -0.65 -11.37
C ARG A 23 -0.85 0.12 -10.46
N ILE A 24 -1.35 0.54 -9.30
CA ILE A 24 -0.60 1.28 -8.28
C ILE A 24 -0.33 0.33 -7.12
N PRO A 25 0.92 -0.08 -6.87
CA PRO A 25 1.25 -0.95 -5.75
C PRO A 25 0.97 -0.31 -4.39
N VAL A 26 0.58 -1.12 -3.40
CA VAL A 26 0.48 -0.67 -1.99
C VAL A 26 1.80 -0.05 -1.52
N ALA A 27 2.92 -0.65 -1.89
CA ALA A 27 4.26 -0.16 -1.54
C ALA A 27 4.54 1.26 -2.06
N THR A 28 3.92 1.66 -3.19
CA THR A 28 4.05 3.01 -3.74
C THR A 28 3.38 4.05 -2.84
N ILE A 29 2.18 3.75 -2.33
CA ILE A 29 1.49 4.61 -1.36
C ILE A 29 2.31 4.74 -0.07
N VAL A 30 2.83 3.61 0.44
CA VAL A 30 3.68 3.60 1.64
C VAL A 30 4.93 4.46 1.45
N ALA A 31 5.57 4.38 0.28
CA ALA A 31 6.76 5.17 -0.03
C ALA A 31 6.45 6.68 -0.05
N MET A 32 5.34 7.10 -0.66
CA MET A 32 4.94 8.51 -0.70
C MET A 32 4.67 9.07 0.70
N VAL A 33 4.00 8.29 1.55
CA VAL A 33 3.78 8.68 2.95
C VAL A 33 5.11 8.74 3.70
N ALA A 34 6.03 7.80 3.45
CA ALA A 34 7.37 7.82 4.05
C ALA A 34 8.22 9.02 3.60
N ASP A 35 8.03 9.50 2.37
CA ASP A 35 8.64 10.71 1.83
C ASP A 35 8.00 12.01 2.38
N GLY A 36 6.98 11.89 3.24
CA GLY A 36 6.33 13.01 3.92
C GLY A 36 5.21 13.66 3.12
N MET A 37 4.75 13.04 2.02
CA MET A 37 3.62 13.56 1.25
C MET A 37 2.33 13.49 2.08
N SER A 38 1.56 14.58 2.05
CA SER A 38 0.21 14.63 2.58
C SER A 38 -0.76 13.81 1.71
N GLU A 39 -1.89 13.44 2.29
CA GLU A 39 -2.96 12.74 1.57
C GLU A 39 -3.42 13.53 0.33
N GLU A 40 -3.53 14.85 0.44
CA GLU A 40 -3.92 15.73 -0.66
C GLU A 40 -2.90 15.71 -1.81
N GLU A 41 -1.59 15.72 -1.49
CA GLU A 41 -0.53 15.64 -2.50
C GLU A 41 -0.52 14.27 -3.20
N ILE A 42 -0.78 13.19 -2.48
CA ILE A 42 -0.88 11.84 -3.05
C ILE A 42 -2.08 11.74 -3.99
N LEU A 43 -3.24 12.25 -3.59
CA LEU A 43 -4.44 12.31 -4.44
C LEU A 43 -4.24 13.22 -5.66
N HIS A 44 -3.44 14.28 -5.53
CA HIS A 44 -3.07 15.12 -6.66
C HIS A 44 -2.15 14.39 -7.66
N ALA A 45 -1.19 13.60 -7.15
CA ALA A 45 -0.29 12.80 -7.98
C ALA A 45 -1.02 11.65 -8.70
N TYR A 46 -2.06 11.08 -8.08
CA TYR A 46 -2.90 10.03 -8.65
C TYR A 46 -4.38 10.38 -8.54
N PRO A 47 -4.94 11.10 -9.53
CA PRO A 47 -6.33 11.55 -9.49
C PRO A 47 -7.38 10.43 -9.44
N ASP A 48 -7.00 9.20 -9.80
CA ASP A 48 -7.88 8.02 -9.74
C ASP A 48 -7.95 7.39 -8.33
N LEU A 49 -7.10 7.82 -7.39
CA LEU A 49 -7.16 7.39 -6.01
C LEU A 49 -8.31 8.07 -5.27
N GLU A 50 -8.89 7.34 -4.34
CA GLU A 50 -9.75 7.88 -3.31
C GLU A 50 -9.04 7.91 -1.95
N PRO A 51 -9.42 8.82 -1.03
CA PRO A 51 -8.96 8.84 0.36
C PRO A 51 -8.92 7.46 1.04
N GLY A 52 -9.96 6.66 0.79
CA GLY A 52 -10.08 5.31 1.35
C GLY A 52 -9.02 4.33 0.85
N ASP A 53 -8.46 4.54 -0.35
CA ASP A 53 -7.43 3.67 -0.91
C ASP A 53 -6.11 3.85 -0.16
N ILE A 54 -5.76 5.10 0.19
CA ILE A 54 -4.55 5.42 0.95
C ILE A 54 -4.64 4.77 2.33
N LYS A 55 -5.78 4.94 3.01
CA LYS A 55 -6.02 4.36 4.33
C LYS A 55 -5.93 2.83 4.32
N GLU A 56 -6.62 2.17 3.40
CA GLU A 56 -6.63 0.69 3.35
C GLU A 56 -5.26 0.13 2.91
N ALA A 57 -4.51 0.85 2.06
CA ALA A 57 -3.14 0.50 1.71
C ALA A 57 -2.19 0.52 2.92
N LEU A 58 -2.30 1.55 3.77
CA LEU A 58 -1.51 1.62 5.01
C LEU A 58 -1.90 0.53 6.01
N GLN A 59 -3.21 0.21 6.11
CA GLN A 59 -3.68 -0.91 6.93
C GLN A 59 -3.16 -2.26 6.44
N TYR A 60 -3.24 -2.50 5.13
CA TYR A 60 -2.68 -3.68 4.48
C TYR A 60 -1.18 -3.81 4.80
N ALA A 61 -0.42 -2.72 4.64
CA ALA A 61 1.02 -2.72 4.91
C ALA A 61 1.34 -3.01 6.38
N ALA A 62 0.59 -2.41 7.31
CA ALA A 62 0.75 -2.64 8.74
C ALA A 62 0.46 -4.11 9.11
N GLU A 63 -0.60 -4.70 8.57
CA GLU A 63 -0.92 -6.11 8.79
C GLU A 63 0.10 -7.05 8.16
N ALA A 64 0.56 -6.77 6.93
CA ALA A 64 1.58 -7.57 6.27
C ALA A 64 2.92 -7.59 7.04
N VAL A 65 3.24 -6.50 7.75
CA VAL A 65 4.40 -6.43 8.65
C VAL A 65 4.10 -7.12 9.99
N ASN A 66 2.90 -7.00 10.54
CA ASN A 66 2.52 -7.71 11.78
C ASN A 66 2.51 -9.24 11.60
N GLU A 67 2.05 -9.74 10.45
CA GLU A 67 2.06 -11.18 10.12
C GLU A 67 3.48 -11.72 9.92
N ARG A 68 4.44 -10.84 9.59
CA ARG A 68 5.86 -11.16 9.47
C ARG A 68 6.61 -10.50 10.63
N GLU A 69 6.59 -11.10 11.83
CA GLU A 69 7.40 -10.64 12.96
C GLU A 69 8.75 -10.09 12.46
N LEU A 70 8.96 -8.79 12.71
CA LEU A 70 10.05 -7.98 12.17
C LEU A 70 11.38 -8.75 12.22
N PRO A 71 12.23 -8.71 11.17
CA PRO A 71 13.62 -9.08 11.34
C PRO A 71 14.19 -8.17 12.44
N LEU A 72 14.43 -8.73 13.63
CA LEU A 72 15.19 -8.05 14.66
C LEU A 72 16.51 -7.67 14.01
N VAL A 73 16.72 -6.36 13.82
CA VAL A 73 18.01 -5.83 13.41
C VAL A 73 18.98 -6.22 14.52
N LYS A 74 19.75 -7.30 14.32
CA LYS A 74 20.92 -7.56 15.14
C LYS A 74 21.95 -6.50 14.75
N SER A 75 22.01 -5.44 15.54
CA SER A 75 23.20 -4.60 15.62
C SER A 75 24.36 -5.48 16.08
N GLY A 76 25.31 -5.71 15.18
CA GLY A 76 26.61 -6.32 15.44
C GLY A 76 27.68 -5.42 14.85
#